data_AF-A0A7H0LES4-F1
#
_entry.id   AF-A0A7H0LES4-F1
#
_cell.length_a   1.000
_cell.length_b   1.000
_cell.length_c   1.000
_cell.angle_alpha   90.00
_cell.angle_beta   90.00
_cell.angle_gamma   90.00
#
_symmetry.space_group_name_H-M   'P 1'
#
loop_
_entity.id
_entity.type
_entity.pdbx_description
1 polymer ?
#
loop_
_entity_poly.entity_id
_entity_poly.type
_entity_poly.pdbx_seq_one_letter_code
_entity_poly.pdbx_strand_id
1 'polypeptide(L)'
;MSVPGGVLIFRNFEDARSYLEHWADELELPVFSASGEKLVIVADVHGNVTIDRREPYDRGEEWITACLRHNAQAVFAARLHRSGKRWRRVYLGEAERAGVLPETIEGLIAYIGFTI
;
A
#
# COMPACT_ATOMS: atom_id res chain seq x y z
N MET A 1 22.05 -0.63 -9.24
CA MET A 1 21.58 0.42 -8.32
C MET A 1 20.21 0.89 -8.78
N SER A 2 19.15 0.45 -8.11
CA SER A 2 17.78 0.88 -8.39
C SER A 2 17.46 2.14 -7.58
N VAL A 3 17.10 3.22 -8.28
CA VAL A 3 16.68 4.50 -7.69
C VAL A 3 15.20 4.40 -7.31
N PRO A 4 14.77 4.91 -6.14
CA PRO A 4 13.35 5.01 -5.80
C PRO A 4 12.56 5.70 -6.92
N GLY A 5 11.47 5.07 -7.39
CA GLY A 5 10.65 5.57 -8.50
C GLY A 5 10.90 4.91 -9.86
N GLY A 6 11.78 3.89 -9.95
CA GLY A 6 11.94 3.08 -11.16
C GLY A 6 10.73 2.17 -11.42
N VAL A 7 10.11 2.30 -12.59
CA VAL A 7 9.09 1.34 -13.05
C VAL A 7 9.81 0.13 -13.64
N LEU A 8 9.69 -1.02 -12.98
CA LEU A 8 10.13 -2.30 -13.52
C LEU A 8 8.99 -2.90 -14.36
N ILE A 9 9.30 -3.22 -15.62
CA ILE A 9 8.34 -3.85 -16.53
C ILE A 9 8.65 -5.34 -16.60
N PHE A 10 7.71 -6.17 -16.15
CA PHE A 10 7.79 -7.63 -16.22
C PHE A 10 6.95 -8.14 -17.39
N ARG A 11 7.39 -9.24 -18.01
CA ARG A 11 6.72 -9.81 -19.20
C ARG A 11 5.48 -10.62 -18.82
N ASN A 12 5.48 -11.19 -17.62
CA ASN A 12 4.38 -11.96 -17.06
C ASN A 12 4.40 -11.85 -15.52
N PHE A 13 3.40 -12.44 -14.87
CA PHE A 13 3.25 -12.45 -13.42
C PHE A 13 4.34 -13.26 -12.70
N GLU A 14 4.81 -14.37 -13.28
CA GLU A 14 5.84 -15.24 -12.70
C GLU A 14 7.19 -14.53 -12.61
N ASP A 15 7.59 -13.79 -13.64
CA ASP A 15 8.82 -12.99 -13.69
C ASP A 15 8.79 -11.89 -12.61
N ALA A 16 7.63 -11.23 -12.46
CA ALA A 16 7.44 -10.22 -11.42
C ALA A 16 7.53 -10.82 -10.02
N ARG A 17 6.86 -11.96 -9.81
CA ARG A 17 6.88 -12.68 -8.54
C ARG A 17 8.30 -13.10 -8.19
N SER A 18 9.02 -13.75 -9.11
CA SER A 18 10.36 -14.26 -8.85
C SER A 18 11.38 -13.15 -8.58
N TYR A 19 11.24 -11.98 -9.22
CA TYR A 19 12.05 -10.80 -8.91
C TYR A 19 11.75 -10.23 -7.52
N LEU A 20 10.47 -10.16 -7.13
CA LEU A 20 10.03 -9.62 -5.84
C LEU A 20 10.25 -10.61 -4.68
N GLU A 21 10.23 -11.92 -4.93
CA GLU A 21 10.50 -12.97 -3.93
C GLU A 21 11.91 -12.80 -3.34
N HIS A 22 12.92 -12.45 -4.15
CA HIS A 22 14.26 -12.16 -3.66
C HIS A 22 14.30 -10.94 -2.72
N TRP A 23 13.43 -9.94 -2.96
CA TRP A 23 13.31 -8.78 -2.06
C TRP A 23 12.55 -9.13 -0.78
N ALA A 24 11.61 -10.08 -0.84
CA ALA A 24 10.82 -10.50 0.31
C ALA A 24 11.68 -11.17 1.39
N ASP A 25 12.72 -11.90 1.00
CA ASP A 25 13.68 -12.51 1.92
C ASP A 25 14.60 -11.46 2.61
N GLU A 26 14.84 -10.31 1.96
CA GLU A 26 15.71 -9.24 2.47
C GLU A 26 14.96 -8.15 3.25
N LEU A 27 13.64 -8.08 3.11
CA LEU A 27 12.78 -7.09 3.74
C LEU A 27 11.93 -7.75 4.82
N GLU A 28 12.46 -7.82 6.04
CA GLU A 28 11.63 -7.93 7.26
C GLU A 28 10.81 -6.64 7.41
N LEU A 29 9.74 -6.52 6.62
CA LEU A 29 8.80 -5.42 6.75
C LEU A 29 7.85 -5.75 7.90
N PRO A 30 7.84 -4.94 8.97
CA PRO A 30 6.89 -5.13 10.05
C PRO A 30 5.47 -4.94 9.50
N VAL A 31 4.62 -5.93 9.74
CA VAL A 31 3.19 -5.85 9.46
C VAL A 31 2.50 -5.33 10.70
N PHE A 32 1.47 -4.49 10.52
CA PHE A 32 0.76 -3.89 11.64
C PHE A 32 -0.76 -3.99 11.50
N SER A 33 -1.46 -3.99 12.63
CA SER A 33 -2.91 -3.80 12.69
C SER A 33 -3.29 -2.34 12.48
N ALA A 34 -4.56 -2.07 12.17
CA ALA A 34 -5.07 -0.70 12.10
C ALA A 34 -4.89 0.09 13.42
N SER A 35 -4.84 -0.60 14.56
CA SER A 35 -4.55 -0.02 15.89
C SER A 35 -3.08 0.23 16.16
N GLY A 36 -2.17 -0.05 15.23
CA GLY A 36 -0.73 0.19 15.42
C GLY A 36 0.03 -0.97 16.08
N GLU A 37 -0.61 -2.09 16.36
CA GLU A 37 0.09 -3.25 16.95
C GLU A 37 0.90 -3.96 15.88
N LYS A 38 2.14 -4.34 16.18
CA LYS A 38 2.94 -5.18 15.28
C LYS A 38 2.33 -6.57 15.25
N LEU A 39 2.06 -7.08 14.05
CA LEU A 39 1.51 -8.41 13.83
C LEU A 39 2.66 -9.39 13.60
N VAL A 40 2.71 -10.43 14.43
CA VAL A 40 3.55 -11.59 14.16
C VAL A 40 2.68 -12.59 13.41
N ILE A 41 3.12 -12.89 12.19
CA ILE A 41 2.37 -13.69 11.24
C ILE A 41 3.09 -15.01 11.04
N VAL A 42 2.34 -16.10 10.99
CA VAL A 42 2.85 -17.45 10.71
C VAL A 42 2.11 -18.04 9.52
N ALA A 43 2.82 -18.83 8.73
CA ALA A 43 2.24 -19.61 7.64
C ALA A 43 2.23 -21.09 8.03
N ASP A 44 1.12 -21.78 7.79
CA ASP A 44 1.06 -23.23 7.96
C ASP A 44 1.71 -23.98 6.78
N VAL A 45 1.75 -25.31 6.87
CA VAL A 45 2.34 -26.19 5.83
C VAL A 45 1.59 -26.14 4.49
N HIS A 46 0.39 -25.56 4.46
CA HIS A 46 -0.42 -25.35 3.27
C HIS A 46 -0.32 -23.91 2.75
N GLY A 47 0.48 -23.06 3.41
CA GLY A 47 0.64 -21.64 3.07
C GLY A 47 -0.48 -20.74 3.55
N ASN A 48 -1.38 -21.22 4.43
CA ASN A 48 -2.37 -20.35 5.05
C ASN A 48 -1.71 -19.44 6.07
N VAL A 49 -1.99 -18.15 5.98
CA VAL A 49 -1.40 -17.11 6.79
C VAL A 49 -2.33 -16.77 7.96
N THR A 50 -1.83 -16.86 9.19
CA THR A 50 -2.57 -16.50 10.41
C THR A 50 -1.77 -15.55 11.28
N ILE A 51 -2.49 -14.80 12.13
CA ILE A 51 -1.88 -13.93 13.15
C ILE A 51 -1.58 -14.81 14.37
N ASP A 52 -0.29 -15.00 14.70
CA ASP A 52 0.15 -15.70 15.90
C ASP A 52 -0.08 -14.83 17.14
N ARG A 53 0.43 -13.60 17.10
CA ARG A 53 0.27 -12.64 18.20
C ARG A 53 0.35 -11.19 17.74
N ARG A 54 -0.05 -10.30 18.64
CA ARG A 54 0.03 -8.85 18.49
C ARG A 54 0.98 -8.30 19.55
N GLU A 55 1.93 -7.51 19.11
CA GLU A 55 2.93 -6.89 19.98
C GLU A 55 2.65 -5.38 20.03
N PRO A 56 2.58 -4.78 21.23
CA PRO A 56 2.45 -3.33 21.34
C PRO A 56 3.66 -2.65 20.70
N TYR A 57 3.41 -1.57 19.98
CA TYR A 57 4.45 -0.77 19.33
C TYR A 57 4.11 0.71 19.53
N ASP A 58 4.92 1.40 20.32
CA ASP A 58 4.62 2.72 20.90
C ASP A 58 4.27 3.81 19.86
N ARG A 59 4.64 3.62 18.59
CA ARG A 59 4.38 4.57 17.49
C ARG A 59 3.71 3.94 16.28
N GLY A 60 3.03 2.81 16.45
CA GLY A 60 2.59 2.02 15.31
C GLY A 60 1.47 2.69 14.54
N GLU A 61 0.52 3.31 15.25
CA GLU A 61 -0.57 4.07 14.65
C GLU A 61 -0.04 5.26 13.84
N GLU A 62 0.92 6.01 14.40
CA GLU A 62 1.58 7.12 13.70
C GLU A 62 2.29 6.63 12.43
N TRP A 63 3.02 5.52 12.54
CA TRP A 63 3.81 4.96 11.45
C TRP A 63 2.90 4.49 10.30
N ILE A 64 1.86 3.72 10.61
CA ILE A 64 0.88 3.25 9.64
C ILE A 64 0.14 4.42 9.00
N THR A 65 -0.30 5.38 9.79
CA THR A 65 -0.97 6.57 9.27
C THR A 65 -0.07 7.33 8.30
N ALA A 66 1.22 7.50 8.62
CA ALA A 66 2.19 8.13 7.74
C ALA A 66 2.37 7.34 6.42
N CYS A 67 2.53 6.02 6.51
CA CYS A 67 2.62 5.15 5.34
C CYS A 67 1.36 5.20 4.47
N LEU A 68 0.18 5.11 5.08
CA LEU A 68 -1.10 5.17 4.37
C LEU A 68 -1.31 6.54 3.72
N ARG A 69 -0.99 7.63 4.40
CA ARG A 69 -1.05 8.98 3.81
C ARG A 69 -0.12 9.13 2.62
N HIS A 70 1.11 8.63 2.72
CA HIS A 70 2.06 8.66 1.61
C HIS A 70 1.53 7.88 0.39
N ASN A 71 0.99 6.68 0.61
CA ASN A 71 0.37 5.88 -0.45
C ASN A 71 -0.86 6.56 -1.05
N ALA A 72 -1.75 7.11 -0.23
CA ALA A 72 -2.93 7.85 -0.68
C ALA A 72 -2.55 9.06 -1.54
N GLN A 73 -1.49 9.79 -1.17
CA GLN A 73 -0.96 10.89 -1.99
C GLN A 73 -0.44 10.41 -3.35
N ALA A 74 0.29 9.29 -3.38
CA ALA A 74 0.77 8.71 -4.63
C ALA A 74 -0.40 8.26 -5.54
N VAL A 75 -1.42 7.60 -4.98
CA VAL A 75 -2.64 7.23 -5.69
C VAL A 75 -3.36 8.45 -6.23
N PHE A 76 -3.55 9.49 -5.40
CA PHE A 76 -4.18 10.74 -5.79
C PHE A 76 -3.44 11.42 -6.95
N ALA A 77 -2.12 11.55 -6.86
CA ALA A 77 -1.30 12.13 -7.92
C ALA A 77 -1.45 11.34 -9.25
N ALA A 78 -1.45 10.00 -9.17
CA ALA A 78 -1.64 9.14 -10.33
C ALA A 78 -3.03 9.32 -10.97
N ARG A 79 -4.08 9.44 -10.16
CA ARG A 79 -5.45 9.71 -10.64
C ARG A 79 -5.56 11.09 -11.25
N LEU A 80 -5.01 12.11 -10.60
CA LEU A 80 -5.00 13.48 -11.10
C LEU A 80 -4.31 13.54 -12.47
N HIS A 81 -3.19 12.85 -12.64
CA HIS A 81 -2.47 12.77 -13.91
C HIS A 81 -3.26 12.02 -15.01
N ARG A 82 -4.18 11.12 -14.64
CA ARG A 82 -5.06 10.39 -15.57
C ARG A 82 -6.37 11.15 -15.84
N SER A 83 -6.80 11.99 -14.91
CA SER A 83 -8.00 12.81 -15.02
C SER A 83 -7.96 13.68 -16.29
N GLY A 84 -9.10 13.76 -16.97
CA GLY A 84 -9.23 14.54 -18.21
C GLY A 84 -8.58 13.92 -19.46
N LYS A 85 -7.83 12.81 -19.36
CA LYS A 85 -7.26 12.15 -20.54
C LYS A 85 -8.30 11.33 -21.31
N ARG A 86 -8.32 11.51 -22.63
CA ARG A 86 -9.32 10.92 -23.54
C ARG A 86 -9.36 9.39 -23.53
N TRP A 87 -8.22 8.73 -23.34
CA TRP A 87 -8.07 7.27 -23.39
C TRP A 87 -8.23 6.56 -22.04
N ARG A 88 -8.29 7.29 -20.91
CA ARG A 88 -8.39 6.70 -19.57
C ARG A 88 -9.02 7.71 -18.61
N ARG A 89 -10.33 7.90 -18.73
CA ARG A 89 -11.07 8.86 -17.92
C ARG A 89 -11.22 8.34 -16.49
N VAL A 90 -10.41 8.86 -15.60
CA VAL A 90 -10.64 8.79 -14.16
C VAL A 90 -11.45 10.02 -13.77
N TYR A 91 -12.61 9.80 -13.15
CA TYR A 91 -13.41 10.87 -12.57
C TYR A 91 -12.98 11.08 -11.13
N LEU A 92 -12.61 12.32 -10.82
CA LEU A 92 -12.27 12.72 -9.45
C LEU A 92 -13.52 13.18 -8.72
N GLY A 93 -13.72 12.68 -7.50
CA GLY A 93 -14.76 13.17 -6.59
C GLY A 93 -14.56 14.65 -6.25
N GLU A 94 -15.55 15.28 -5.63
CA GLU A 94 -15.45 16.70 -5.23
C GLU A 94 -14.32 16.93 -4.21
N ALA A 95 -14.23 16.07 -3.19
CA ALA A 95 -13.15 16.12 -2.20
C ALA A 95 -11.76 15.96 -2.83
N GLU A 96 -11.60 14.99 -3.74
CA GLU A 96 -10.34 14.79 -4.48
C GLU A 96 -9.99 16.01 -5.33
N ARG A 97 -10.98 16.63 -6.01
CA ARG A 97 -10.75 17.86 -6.79
C ARG A 97 -10.30 19.02 -5.92
N ALA A 98 -10.74 19.08 -4.67
CA ALA A 98 -10.29 20.04 -3.67
C ALA A 98 -8.94 19.66 -3.03
N GLY A 99 -8.33 18.52 -3.40
CA GLY A 99 -7.08 18.03 -2.82
C GLY A 99 -7.22 17.46 -1.42
N VAL A 100 -8.44 17.12 -0.99
CA VAL A 100 -8.73 16.59 0.34
C VAL A 100 -8.67 15.06 0.31
N LEU A 101 -7.84 14.49 1.18
CA LEU A 101 -7.73 13.05 1.41
C LEU A 101 -8.38 12.67 2.74
N PRO A 102 -8.81 11.40 2.91
CA PRO A 102 -9.26 10.92 4.21
C PRO A 102 -8.18 11.05 5.28
N GLU A 103 -8.61 11.31 6.52
CA GLU A 103 -7.70 11.50 7.64
C GLU A 103 -7.59 10.28 8.55
N THR A 104 -8.56 9.36 8.47
CA THR A 104 -8.62 8.12 9.26
C THR A 104 -7.94 6.96 8.55
N ILE A 105 -7.44 5.98 9.31
CA ILE A 105 -6.78 4.79 8.78
C ILE A 105 -7.71 4.00 7.86
N GLU A 106 -8.95 3.76 8.27
CA GLU A 106 -9.95 3.03 7.47
C GLU A 106 -10.29 3.80 6.18
N GLY A 107 -10.42 5.12 6.28
CA GLY A 107 -10.68 5.98 5.13
C GLY A 107 -9.53 5.94 4.13
N LEU A 108 -8.29 5.96 4.62
CA LEU A 108 -7.09 5.86 3.79
C LEU A 108 -6.97 4.47 3.13
N ILE A 109 -7.22 3.38 3.88
CA ILE A 109 -7.22 2.01 3.34
C ILE A 109 -8.27 1.88 2.24
N ALA A 110 -9.50 2.33 2.49
CA ALA A 110 -10.57 2.31 1.50
C ALA A 110 -10.19 3.14 0.26
N TYR A 111 -9.64 4.33 0.47
CA TYR A 111 -9.18 5.19 -0.62
C TYR A 111 -8.02 4.58 -1.41
N ILE A 112 -7.14 3.78 -0.82
CA ILE A 112 -6.07 3.11 -1.58
C ILE A 112 -6.62 1.90 -2.33
N GLY A 113 -7.38 1.04 -1.64
CA GLY A 113 -7.80 -0.27 -2.16
C GLY A 113 -8.88 -0.21 -3.23
N PHE A 114 -9.81 0.77 -3.18
CA PHE A 114 -10.96 0.85 -4.09
C PHE A 114 -10.77 1.80 -5.27
N THR A 115 -9.57 2.34 -5.43
CA THR A 115 -9.28 3.49 -6.29
C THR A 115 -8.31 3.14 -7.42
N ILE A 116 -7.70 1.95 -7.34
CA ILE A 116 -6.79 1.34 -8.33
C ILE A 116 -7.57 0.79 -9.52
#